data_AF-A0A1G0XXX6-F1
#
_entry.id   AF-A0A1G0XXX6-F1
#
_cell.length_a   1.000
_cell.length_b   1.000
_cell.length_c   1.000
_cell.angle_alpha   90.00
_cell.angle_beta   90.00
_cell.angle_gamma   90.00
#
_symmetry.space_group_name_H-M   'P 1'
#
loop_
_entity.id
_entity.type
_entity.pdbx_description
1 polymer ?
#
loop_
_entity_poly.entity_id
_entity_poly.type
_entity_poly.pdbx_seq_one_letter_code
_entity_poly.pdbx_strand_id
1 'polypeptide(L)'
;MHNQQDLSLREKDIADIRKEMADIRGAVNDKKKELDELQDRLNKETVTLYKEKHKYEHQRNSFFGRLKQLSFFSSSHKADPDPKMIQFTSDIIDNCSEHLKIRIMRDQLKLSEDRLDNGEARLTAIKAEIVSQSALIEESKRDESYLLSS
;
A
#
# COMPACT_ATOMS: atom_id res chain seq x y z
N MET A 1 -49.28 -29.25 26.94
CA MET A 1 -49.01 -28.93 25.52
C MET A 1 -48.19 -27.65 25.31
N HIS A 2 -48.21 -26.67 26.22
CA HIS A 2 -47.36 -25.46 26.09
C HIS A 2 -45.84 -25.74 26.05
N ASN A 3 -45.30 -26.66 26.86
CA ASN A 3 -43.85 -26.94 26.89
C ASN A 3 -43.24 -27.45 25.57
N GLN A 4 -44.03 -28.09 24.69
CA GLN A 4 -43.51 -28.60 23.40
C GLN A 4 -43.34 -27.49 22.36
N GLN A 5 -44.16 -26.44 22.42
CA GLN A 5 -44.04 -25.29 21.51
C GLN A 5 -42.86 -24.40 21.88
N ASP A 6 -42.60 -24.19 23.18
CA ASP A 6 -41.43 -23.43 23.64
C ASP A 6 -40.10 -24.10 23.31
N LEU A 7 -40.03 -25.43 23.43
CA LEU A 7 -38.84 -26.20 23.03
C LEU A 7 -38.59 -26.11 21.52
N SER A 8 -39.64 -26.24 20.71
CA SER A 8 -39.53 -26.12 19.25
C SER A 8 -39.09 -24.73 18.78
N LEU A 9 -39.52 -23.67 19.47
CA LEU A 9 -39.09 -22.30 19.18
C LEU A 9 -37.62 -22.10 19.53
N ARG A 10 -37.18 -22.56 20.71
CA ARG A 10 -35.76 -22.51 21.11
C ARG A 10 -34.84 -23.29 20.18
N GLU A 11 -35.25 -24.47 19.73
CA GLU A 11 -34.46 -25.27 18.76
C GLU A 11 -34.28 -24.54 17.43
N LYS A 12 -35.31 -23.81 16.99
CA LYS A 12 -35.27 -22.98 15.78
C LYS A 12 -34.32 -21.79 15.96
N ASP A 13 -34.43 -21.08 17.07
CA ASP A 13 -33.57 -19.92 17.36
C ASP A 13 -32.08 -20.34 17.43
N ILE A 14 -31.78 -21.48 18.05
CA ILE A 14 -30.41 -22.04 18.10
C ILE A 14 -29.93 -22.39 16.68
N ALA A 15 -30.78 -22.96 15.83
CA ALA A 15 -30.42 -23.31 14.46
C ALA A 15 -30.13 -22.06 13.62
N ASP A 16 -30.93 -21.00 13.77
CA ASP A 16 -30.75 -19.74 13.06
C ASP A 16 -29.46 -19.03 13.53
N ILE A 17 -29.19 -18.98 14.84
CA ILE A 17 -27.93 -18.42 15.39
C ILE A 17 -26.70 -19.19 14.87
N ARG A 18 -26.77 -20.52 14.82
CA ARG A 18 -25.66 -21.35 14.29
C ARG A 18 -25.37 -21.06 12.83
N LYS A 19 -26.42 -20.84 12.04
CA LYS A 19 -26.30 -20.49 10.63
C LYS A 19 -25.64 -19.13 10.47
N GLU A 20 -26.11 -18.11 11.19
CA GLU A 20 -25.51 -16.77 11.17
C GLU A 20 -24.04 -16.81 11.60
N MET A 21 -23.69 -17.58 12.64
CA MET A 21 -22.29 -17.78 13.04
C MET A 21 -21.43 -18.43 11.96
N ALA A 22 -21.97 -19.40 11.21
CA ALA A 22 -21.25 -20.04 10.12
C ALA A 22 -20.99 -19.07 8.97
N ASP A 23 -21.99 -18.25 8.63
CA ASP A 23 -21.89 -17.24 7.57
C ASP A 23 -20.88 -16.14 7.95
N ILE A 24 -20.91 -15.65 9.19
CA ILE A 24 -19.94 -14.64 9.69
C ILE A 24 -18.52 -15.22 9.71
N ARG A 25 -18.32 -16.49 10.13
CA ARG A 25 -16.99 -17.13 10.07
C ARG A 25 -16.47 -17.23 8.64
N GLY A 26 -17.34 -17.54 7.68
CA GLY A 26 -17.00 -17.54 6.26
C GLY A 26 -16.51 -16.16 5.81
N ALA A 27 -17.30 -15.12 6.10
CA ALA A 27 -16.95 -13.74 5.75
C ALA A 27 -15.64 -13.27 6.38
N VAL A 28 -15.38 -13.59 7.65
CA VAL A 28 -14.12 -13.26 8.34
C VAL A 28 -12.93 -13.94 7.66
N ASN A 29 -13.08 -15.21 7.25
CA ASN A 29 -12.00 -15.94 6.59
C ASN A 29 -11.70 -15.37 5.20
N ASP A 30 -12.72 -14.99 4.44
CA ASP A 30 -12.56 -14.32 3.14
C ASP A 30 -11.87 -12.95 3.31
N LYS A 31 -12.28 -12.17 4.32
CA LYS A 31 -11.65 -10.88 4.63
C LYS A 31 -10.19 -11.02 5.08
N LYS A 32 -9.87 -12.07 5.83
CA LYS A 32 -8.49 -12.38 6.24
C LYS A 32 -7.62 -12.71 5.03
N LYS A 33 -8.15 -13.48 4.08
CA LYS A 33 -7.45 -13.76 2.82
C LYS A 33 -7.23 -12.50 1.98
N GLU A 34 -8.25 -11.65 1.86
CA GLU A 34 -8.14 -10.35 1.19
C GLU A 34 -7.05 -9.47 1.83
N LEU A 35 -6.97 -9.46 3.17
CA LEU A 35 -5.95 -8.74 3.92
C LEU A 35 -4.53 -9.25 3.61
N ASP A 36 -4.33 -10.57 3.63
CA ASP A 36 -3.02 -11.18 3.36
C ASP A 36 -2.54 -10.88 1.93
N GLU A 37 -3.44 -10.95 0.93
CA GLU A 37 -3.13 -10.62 -0.46
C GLU A 37 -2.79 -9.13 -0.65
N LEU A 38 -3.54 -8.23 -0.01
CA LEU A 38 -3.26 -6.80 -0.03
C LEU A 38 -1.93 -6.47 0.65
N GLN A 39 -1.61 -7.15 1.76
CA GLN A 39 -0.37 -6.93 2.49
C GLN A 39 0.86 -7.42 1.70
N ASP A 40 0.75 -8.54 0.99
CA ASP A 40 1.81 -9.01 0.08
C ASP A 40 2.02 -8.05 -1.11
N ARG A 41 0.93 -7.55 -1.69
CA ARG A 41 0.99 -6.52 -2.76
C ARG A 41 1.66 -5.24 -2.27
N LEU A 42 1.28 -4.75 -1.09
CA LEU A 42 1.86 -3.57 -0.47
C LEU A 42 3.37 -3.76 -0.28
N ASN A 43 3.79 -4.89 0.29
CA ASN A 43 5.22 -5.18 0.50
C ASN A 43 6.02 -5.18 -0.83
N LYS A 44 5.48 -5.80 -1.88
CA LYS A 44 6.11 -5.82 -3.21
C LYS A 44 6.23 -4.42 -3.81
N GLU A 45 5.18 -3.61 -3.70
CA GLU A 45 5.15 -2.24 -4.22
C GLU A 45 6.14 -1.35 -3.45
N THR A 46 6.15 -1.43 -2.11
CA THR A 46 7.11 -0.73 -1.25
C THR A 46 8.57 -1.06 -1.59
N VAL A 47 8.93 -2.34 -1.72
CA VAL A 47 10.30 -2.74 -2.09
C VAL A 47 10.71 -2.19 -3.45
N THR A 48 9.78 -2.17 -4.41
CA THR A 48 10.03 -1.64 -5.76
C THR A 48 10.30 -0.14 -5.70
N LEU A 49 9.48 0.60 -4.96
CA LEU A 49 9.63 2.05 -4.79
C LEU A 49 10.94 2.44 -4.11
N TYR A 50 11.37 1.70 -3.08
CA TYR A 50 12.68 1.92 -2.45
C TYR A 50 13.85 1.74 -3.42
N LYS A 51 13.81 0.72 -4.29
CA LYS A 51 14.85 0.49 -5.30
C LYS A 51 14.89 1.62 -6.33
N GLU A 52 13.73 2.06 -6.81
CA GLU A 52 13.64 3.16 -7.76
C GLU A 52 14.13 4.48 -7.15
N LYS A 53 13.71 4.80 -5.91
CA LYS A 53 14.19 5.98 -5.18
C LYS A 53 15.72 6.04 -5.09
N HIS A 54 16.36 4.93 -4.71
CA HIS A 54 17.82 4.87 -4.64
C HIS A 54 18.49 5.10 -6.00
N LYS A 55 17.93 4.53 -7.07
CA LYS A 55 18.41 4.76 -8.44
C LYS A 55 18.31 6.25 -8.81
N TYR A 56 17.22 6.93 -8.46
CA TYR A 56 17.03 8.36 -8.73
C TYR A 56 17.97 9.25 -7.96
N GLU A 57 18.19 8.97 -6.67
CA GLU A 57 19.14 9.75 -5.86
C GLU A 57 20.56 9.67 -6.42
N HIS A 58 20.98 8.49 -6.85
CA HIS A 58 22.28 8.30 -7.48
C HIS A 58 22.41 9.09 -8.78
N GLN A 59 21.41 9.00 -9.67
CA GLN A 59 21.39 9.75 -10.93
C GLN A 59 21.39 11.27 -10.71
N ARG A 60 20.56 11.76 -9.78
CA ARG A 60 20.48 13.18 -9.42
C ARG A 60 21.83 13.72 -8.94
N ASN A 61 22.52 12.98 -8.06
CA ASN A 61 23.79 13.41 -7.52
C ASN A 61 24.89 13.45 -8.61
N SER A 62 24.89 12.49 -9.53
CA SER A 62 25.78 12.49 -10.70
C SER A 62 25.55 13.71 -11.60
N PHE A 63 24.29 14.05 -11.89
CA PHE A 63 23.91 15.21 -12.70
C PHE A 63 24.36 16.53 -12.07
N PHE A 64 24.07 16.74 -10.78
CA PHE A 64 24.48 17.96 -10.06
C PHE A 64 26.01 18.14 -10.02
N GLY A 65 26.76 17.04 -9.90
CA GLY A 65 28.22 17.08 -9.96
C GLY A 65 28.73 17.65 -11.29
N ARG A 66 28.15 17.24 -12.41
CA ARG A 66 28.54 17.71 -13.76
C ARG A 66 28.10 19.15 -14.02
N LEU A 67 26.91 19.55 -13.56
CA LEU A 67 26.47 20.95 -13.64
C LEU A 67 27.43 21.91 -12.92
N LYS A 68 27.91 21.53 -11.72
CA LYS A 68 28.91 22.31 -11.00
C LYS A 68 30.19 22.46 -11.80
N GLN A 69 30.67 21.37 -12.43
CA GLN A 69 31.81 21.44 -13.33
C GLN A 69 31.56 22.41 -14.49
N LEU A 70 30.33 22.48 -15.03
CA LEU A 70 30.04 23.40 -16.14
C LEU A 70 30.05 24.86 -15.73
N SER A 71 29.44 25.16 -14.60
CA SER A 71 29.49 26.52 -14.07
C SER A 71 30.94 27.01 -13.88
N PHE A 72 31.87 26.11 -13.56
CA PHE A 72 33.29 26.43 -13.43
C PHE A 72 33.96 26.71 -14.79
N PHE A 73 33.75 25.84 -15.79
CA PHE A 73 34.32 26.03 -17.13
C PHE A 73 33.77 27.28 -17.84
N SER A 74 32.45 27.53 -17.76
CA SER A 74 31.82 28.67 -18.42
C SER A 74 32.25 30.02 -17.85
N SER A 75 32.67 30.05 -16.57
CA SER A 75 33.16 31.27 -15.90
C SER A 75 34.56 31.68 -16.34
N SER A 76 35.25 30.84 -17.13
CA SER A 76 36.71 30.92 -17.32
C SER A 76 37.15 31.31 -18.74
N HIS A 77 36.28 31.51 -19.75
CA HIS A 77 36.69 31.70 -21.17
C HIS A 77 36.02 32.89 -21.89
N LYS A 78 36.75 33.50 -22.85
CA LYS A 78 36.28 34.57 -23.76
C LYS A 78 36.26 34.09 -25.23
N ALA A 79 35.15 34.42 -25.89
CA ALA A 79 34.93 34.68 -27.33
C ALA A 79 34.99 33.57 -28.39
N ASP A 80 35.58 32.40 -28.16
CA ASP A 80 35.38 31.25 -29.08
C ASP A 80 35.16 29.95 -28.29
N PRO A 81 34.03 29.23 -28.49
CA PRO A 81 33.78 28.00 -27.75
C PRO A 81 34.71 26.89 -28.25
N ASP A 82 35.67 26.52 -27.40
CA ASP A 82 36.51 25.33 -27.56
C ASP A 82 35.64 24.10 -27.93
N PRO A 83 36.04 23.25 -28.88
CA PRO A 83 35.40 21.95 -29.13
C PRO A 83 35.08 21.15 -27.86
N LYS A 84 35.90 21.27 -26.81
CA LYS A 84 35.63 20.69 -25.48
C LYS A 84 34.43 21.34 -24.79
N MET A 85 34.25 22.66 -24.91
CA MET A 85 33.07 23.37 -24.43
C MET A 85 31.80 22.96 -25.19
N ILE A 86 31.90 22.72 -26.51
CA ILE A 86 30.79 22.25 -27.35
C ILE A 86 30.37 20.83 -26.95
N GLN A 87 31.33 19.90 -26.85
CA GLN A 87 31.05 18.53 -26.40
C GLN A 87 30.42 18.52 -25.01
N PHE A 88 30.95 19.35 -24.11
CA PHE A 88 30.48 19.44 -22.75
C PHE A 88 29.10 20.11 -22.60
N THR A 89 28.75 21.06 -23.47
CA THR A 89 27.37 21.57 -23.54
C THR A 89 26.41 20.53 -24.11
N SER A 90 26.83 19.74 -25.10
CA SER A 90 26.05 18.59 -25.60
C SER A 90 25.79 17.58 -24.48
N ASP A 91 26.82 17.22 -23.71
CA ASP A 91 26.71 16.29 -22.56
C ASP A 91 25.74 16.81 -21.48
N ILE A 92 25.53 18.13 -21.40
CA ILE A 92 24.58 18.75 -20.48
C ILE A 92 23.17 18.80 -21.04
N ILE A 93 22.99 19.01 -22.34
CA ILE A 93 21.69 18.94 -22.99
C ILE A 93 21.13 17.51 -22.87
N ASP A 94 21.95 16.50 -23.15
CA ASP A 94 21.57 15.08 -22.97
C ASP A 94 21.25 14.76 -21.51
N ASN A 95 22.00 15.35 -20.57
CA ASN A 95 21.73 15.22 -19.15
C ASN A 95 20.48 15.99 -18.66
N CYS A 96 20.12 17.11 -19.28
CA CYS A 96 18.87 17.82 -19.01
C CYS A 96 17.67 16.98 -19.43
N SER A 97 17.80 16.20 -20.51
CA SER A 97 16.83 15.16 -20.89
C SER A 97 16.72 14.08 -19.80
N GLU A 98 17.84 13.62 -19.24
CA GLU A 98 17.84 12.73 -18.08
C GLU A 98 17.25 13.39 -16.82
N HIS A 99 17.44 14.69 -16.60
CA HIS A 99 16.84 15.41 -15.47
C HIS A 99 15.32 15.55 -15.60
N LEU A 100 14.82 15.73 -16.83
CA LEU A 100 13.40 15.68 -17.14
C LEU A 100 12.83 14.29 -16.86
N LYS A 101 13.55 13.22 -17.24
CA LYS A 101 13.19 11.84 -16.86
C LYS A 101 13.18 11.69 -15.34
N ILE A 102 14.18 12.18 -14.61
CA ILE A 102 14.21 12.14 -13.13
C ILE A 102 13.00 12.86 -12.53
N ARG A 103 12.57 13.98 -13.10
CA ARG A 103 11.40 14.73 -12.62
C ARG A 103 10.10 13.96 -12.88
N ILE A 104 9.91 13.42 -14.08
CA ILE A 104 8.77 12.54 -14.42
C ILE A 104 8.74 11.34 -13.47
N MET A 105 9.89 10.71 -13.26
CA MET A 105 10.01 9.55 -12.38
C MET A 105 9.77 9.90 -10.89
N ARG A 106 10.14 11.11 -10.44
CA ARG A 106 9.79 11.61 -9.10
C ARG A 106 8.28 11.81 -8.95
N ASP A 107 7.63 12.37 -9.96
CA ASP A 107 6.18 12.58 -9.94
C ASP A 107 5.44 11.23 -9.95
N GLN A 108 5.95 10.23 -10.68
CA GLN A 108 5.48 8.84 -10.63
C GLN A 108 5.71 8.17 -9.28
N LEU A 109 6.86 8.42 -8.64
CA LEU A 109 7.16 7.93 -7.30
C LEU A 109 6.17 8.50 -6.29
N LYS A 110 5.89 9.81 -6.36
CA LYS A 110 4.93 10.48 -5.48
C LYS A 110 3.51 9.93 -5.64
N LEU A 111 3.06 9.72 -6.88
CA LEU A 111 1.77 9.06 -7.15
C LEU A 111 1.71 7.64 -6.57
N SER A 112 2.84 6.93 -6.55
CA SER A 112 2.93 5.59 -5.95
C SER A 112 2.96 5.64 -4.42
N GLU A 113 3.60 6.63 -3.81
CA GLU A 113 3.54 6.89 -2.35
C GLU A 113 2.08 7.17 -1.92
N ASP A 114 1.36 8.03 -2.62
CA ASP A 114 -0.06 8.31 -2.34
C ASP A 114 -0.94 7.04 -2.45
N ARG A 115 -0.59 6.14 -3.39
CA ARG A 115 -1.26 4.83 -3.53
C ARG A 115 -0.95 3.88 -2.38
N LEU A 116 0.28 3.88 -1.86
CA LEU A 116 0.66 3.10 -0.68
C LEU A 116 -0.11 3.57 0.55
N ASP A 117 -0.18 4.88 0.80
CA ASP A 117 -0.90 5.46 1.93
C ASP A 117 -2.39 5.08 1.90
N ASN A 118 -3.01 5.11 0.71
CA ASN A 118 -4.38 4.64 0.51
C ASN A 118 -4.50 3.12 0.76
N GLY A 119 -3.52 2.32 0.32
CA GLY A 119 -3.44 0.90 0.61
C GLY A 119 -3.38 0.60 2.12
N GLU A 120 -2.54 1.33 2.86
CA GLU A 120 -2.43 1.20 4.32
C GLU A 120 -3.73 1.58 5.04
N ALA A 121 -4.40 2.65 4.60
CA ALA A 121 -5.71 3.03 5.14
C ALA A 121 -6.76 1.93 4.92
N ARG A 122 -6.79 1.31 3.73
CA ARG A 122 -7.69 0.19 3.43
C ARG A 122 -7.37 -1.05 4.28
N LEU A 123 -6.10 -1.40 4.44
CA LEU A 123 -5.68 -2.52 5.30
C LEU A 123 -6.11 -2.27 6.76
N THR A 124 -5.98 -1.04 7.24
CA THR A 124 -6.39 -0.66 8.59
C THR A 124 -7.90 -0.81 8.78
N ALA A 125 -8.70 -0.39 7.79
CA ALA A 125 -10.14 -0.56 7.82
C ALA A 125 -10.56 -2.05 7.84
N ILE A 126 -9.97 -2.88 6.98
CA ILE A 126 -10.24 -4.33 6.94
C ILE A 126 -9.84 -4.99 8.26
N LYS A 127 -8.70 -4.62 8.86
CA LYS A 127 -8.29 -5.12 10.18
C LYS A 127 -9.31 -4.78 11.27
N ALA A 128 -9.80 -3.54 11.29
CA ALA A 128 -10.81 -3.11 12.26
C ALA A 128 -12.13 -3.88 12.09
N GLU A 129 -12.54 -4.12 10.85
CA GLU A 129 -13.76 -4.89 10.54
C GLU A 129 -13.64 -6.36 10.98
N ILE A 130 -12.49 -7.01 10.73
CA ILE A 130 -12.22 -8.37 11.21
C ILE A 130 -12.29 -8.45 12.73
N VAL A 131 -11.71 -7.47 13.45
CA VAL A 131 -11.75 -7.43 14.92
C VAL A 131 -13.19 -7.27 15.42
N SER A 132 -13.97 -6.38 14.81
CA SER A 132 -15.38 -6.18 15.14
C SER A 132 -16.21 -7.47 14.93
N GLN A 133 -16.08 -8.11 13.77
CA GLN A 133 -16.79 -9.35 13.45
C GLN A 133 -16.35 -10.52 14.35
N SER A 134 -15.06 -10.56 14.74
CA SER A 134 -14.56 -11.56 15.68
C SER A 134 -15.17 -11.39 17.08
N ALA A 135 -15.34 -10.15 17.54
CA ALA A 135 -16.00 -9.87 18.82
C ALA A 135 -17.47 -10.31 18.82
N LEU A 136 -18.20 -10.08 17.72
CA LEU A 136 -19.58 -10.55 17.56
C LEU A 136 -19.68 -12.09 17.61
N ILE A 137 -18.72 -12.81 17.02
CA ILE A 137 -18.65 -14.27 17.12
C ILE A 137 -18.44 -14.72 18.58
N GLU A 138 -17.60 -14.03 19.35
CA GLU A 138 -17.34 -14.37 20.76
C GLU A 138 -18.53 -14.07 21.69
N GLU A 139 -19.28 -13.02 21.40
CA GLU A 139 -20.51 -12.67 22.13
C GLU A 139 -21.63 -13.68 21.80
N SER A 140 -21.84 -13.99 20.53
CA SER A 140 -22.83 -15.00 20.10
C SER A 140 -22.53 -16.40 20.65
N LYS A 141 -21.26 -16.80 20.76
CA LYS A 141 -20.86 -18.05 21.44
C LYS A 141 -21.21 -18.08 22.92
N ARG A 142 -21.13 -16.93 23.61
CA ARG A 142 -21.54 -16.83 25.02
C ARG A 142 -23.04 -16.99 25.15
N ASP A 143 -23.82 -16.36 24.27
CA ASP A 143 -25.28 -16.46 24.27
C ASP A 143 -25.77 -17.88 23.98
N GLU A 144 -25.14 -18.59 23.02
CA GLU A 144 -25.43 -20.02 22.79
C GLU A 144 -25.15 -20.86 24.04
N SER A 145 -24.06 -20.57 24.76
CA SER A 145 -23.72 -21.29 26.00
C SER A 145 -24.74 -21.05 27.11
N TYR A 146 -25.32 -19.84 27.23
CA TYR A 146 -26.37 -19.54 28.20
C TYR A 146 -27.69 -20.23 27.86
N LEU A 147 -28.03 -20.32 26.57
CA LEU A 147 -29.23 -21.00 26.09
C LEU A 147 -29.16 -22.53 26.26
N LEU A 148 -27.97 -23.12 26.14
CA LEU A 148 -27.77 -24.57 26.32
C LEU A 148 -27.64 -25.00 27.79
N SER A 149 -27.47 -24.07 28.73
CA SER A 149 -27.31 -24.35 30.17
C SER A 149 -28.55 -24.04 31.03
N SER A 150 -29.65 -23.56 30.40
CA SER A 150 -30.91 -23.16 31.05
C SER A 150 -32.08 -24.05 30.66
#